data_AF-A0A3L7P0I7-F1
#
_entry.id   AF-A0A3L7P0I7-F1
#
_cell.length_a   1.000
_cell.length_b   1.000
_cell.length_c   1.000
_cell.angle_alpha   90.00
_cell.angle_beta   90.00
_cell.angle_gamma   90.00
#
_symmetry.space_group_name_H-M   'P 1'
#
loop_
_entity.id
_entity.type
_entity.pdbx_description
1 polymer ?
#
loop_
_entity_poly.entity_id
_entity_poly.type
_entity_poly.pdbx_seq_one_letter_code
_entity_poly.pdbx_strand_id
1 'polypeptide(L)' 'MTGTLGPALLAGLAFGLAGITLMVLGFKIFDWLTPGNMQKEILEKGNIAAAILAAGFLVAVAIIVAAAFS' A
#
# COMPACT_ATOMS: atom_id res chain seq x y z
N MET A 1 12.10 27.34 23.03
CA MET A 1 11.09 26.60 22.24
C MET A 1 11.56 26.36 20.78
N THR A 2 12.87 26.33 20.48
CA THR A 2 13.39 26.34 19.09
C THR A 2 14.62 25.44 18.95
N GLY A 3 14.45 24.12 19.14
CA GLY A 3 15.54 23.14 18.99
C GLY A 3 15.13 21.77 18.46
N THR A 4 13.85 21.52 18.18
CA THR A 4 13.31 20.18 17.89
C THR A 4 12.84 19.99 16.43
N LEU A 5 13.00 21.00 15.57
CA LEU A 5 12.60 20.96 14.16
C LEU A 5 13.36 19.89 13.35
N GLY A 6 14.67 19.73 13.60
CA GLY A 6 15.49 18.70 12.95
C GLY A 6 15.01 17.27 13.27
N PRO A 7 14.85 16.91 14.56
CA PRO A 7 14.27 15.63 14.96
C PRO A 7 12.86 15.40 14.42
N ALA A 8 12.01 16.44 14.37
CA ALA A 8 10.65 16.33 13.87
C ALA A 8 10.59 16.02 12.37
N LEU A 9 11.46 16.63 11.56
CA LEU A 9 11.58 16.30 10.13
C LEU A 9 12.09 14.88 9.90
N LEU A 10 13.11 14.46 10.67
CA LEU A 10 13.65 13.11 10.60
C LEU A 10 12.61 12.07 10.97
N ALA A 11 11.82 12.32 12.02
CA ALA A 11 10.71 11.46 12.40
C ALA A 11 9.66 11.40 11.28
N GLY A 12 9.23 12.53 10.73
CA GLY A 12 8.26 12.56 9.63
C GLY A 12 8.72 11.79 8.39
N LEU A 13 9.99 11.92 8.02
CA LEU A 13 10.59 11.14 6.92
C LEU A 13 10.69 9.65 7.25
N ALA A 14 11.08 9.28 8.47
CA ALA A 14 11.18 7.90 8.90
C ALA A 14 9.82 7.21 8.92
N PHE A 15 8.79 7.87 9.46
CA PHE A 15 7.43 7.39 9.38
C PHE A 15 7.00 7.28 7.91
N GLY A 16 7.19 8.33 7.10
CA GLY A 16 6.79 8.34 5.69
C GLY A 16 7.37 7.15 4.91
N LEU A 17 8.67 6.89 5.09
CA LEU A 17 9.35 5.73 4.50
C LEU A 17 8.83 4.40 5.04
N ALA A 18 8.53 4.31 6.34
CA ALA A 18 7.97 3.10 6.94
C ALA A 18 6.61 2.74 6.31
N GLY A 19 5.73 3.71 6.11
CA GLY A 19 4.44 3.46 5.46
C GLY A 19 4.55 3.09 3.98
N ILE A 20 5.45 3.72 3.22
CA ILE A 20 5.72 3.31 1.83
C ILE A 20 6.22 1.86 1.79
N THR A 21 7.11 1.50 2.71
CA THR A 21 7.66 0.13 2.80
C THR A 21 6.55 -0.88 3.13
N LEU A 22 5.66 -0.56 4.06
CA LEU A 22 4.47 -1.36 4.37
C LEU A 22 3.53 -1.50 3.18
N MET A 23 3.33 -0.41 2.41
CA MET A 23 2.50 -0.42 1.21
C MET A 23 3.04 -1.39 0.15
N VAL A 24 4.37 -1.34 -0.10
CA VAL A 24 5.06 -2.22 -1.04
C VAL A 24 5.01 -3.68 -0.58
N LEU A 25 5.23 -3.93 0.72
CA LEU A 25 5.14 -5.28 1.30
C LEU A 25 3.73 -5.86 1.17
N GLY A 26 2.70 -5.07 1.49
CA GLY A 26 1.31 -5.47 1.32
C GLY A 26 1.02 -5.86 -0.13
N PHE A 27 1.38 -5.01 -1.08
CA PHE A 27 1.21 -5.28 -2.50
C PHE A 27 1.90 -6.56 -2.93
N LYS A 28 3.15 -6.76 -2.51
CA LYS A 28 3.93 -7.95 -2.84
C LYS A 28 3.32 -9.22 -2.25
N ILE A 29 2.82 -9.18 -1.01
CA ILE A 29 2.13 -10.31 -0.38
C ILE A 29 0.85 -10.65 -1.14
N PHE A 30 0.07 -9.64 -1.51
CA PHE A 30 -1.18 -9.83 -2.23
C PHE A 30 -0.99 -10.36 -3.65
N ASP A 31 0.02 -9.86 -4.35
CA ASP A 31 0.39 -10.34 -5.68
C ASP A 31 0.86 -11.80 -5.61
N TRP A 32 1.56 -12.17 -4.53
CA TRP A 32 1.95 -13.56 -4.29
C TRP A 32 0.77 -14.45 -3.87
N LEU A 33 -0.18 -13.91 -3.10
CA LEU A 33 -1.40 -14.59 -2.67
C LEU A 33 -2.40 -14.76 -3.83
N THR A 34 -2.25 -13.97 -4.89
CA THR A 34 -3.05 -14.10 -6.11
C THR A 34 -2.24 -14.75 -7.23
N PRO A 35 -2.10 -16.09 -7.24
CA PRO A 35 -1.39 -16.79 -8.29
C PRO A 35 -2.25 -16.82 -9.55
N GLY A 36 -1.98 -15.89 -10.45
CA GLY A 36 -2.67 -15.73 -11.71
C GLY A 36 -2.65 -14.27 -12.06
N ASN A 37 -1.83 -13.89 -13.05
CA ASN A 37 -1.62 -12.51 -13.48
C ASN A 37 -2.94 -11.73 -13.52
N MET A 38 -3.26 -11.01 -12.44
CA MET A 38 -4.50 -10.24 -12.30
C MET A 38 -4.63 -9.27 -13.47
N GLN A 39 -3.51 -8.66 -13.86
CA GLN A 39 -3.44 -7.81 -15.05
C GLN A 39 -3.87 -8.55 -16.31
N LYS A 40 -3.46 -9.81 -16.53
CA LYS A 40 -3.93 -10.58 -17.69
C LYS A 40 -5.41 -10.95 -17.57
N GLU A 41 -5.87 -11.37 -16.40
CA GLU A 41 -7.28 -11.75 -16.21
C GLU A 41 -8.23 -10.54 -16.36
N ILE A 42 -7.77 -9.34 -15.98
CA ILE A 42 -8.51 -8.07 -16.13
C ILE A 42 -8.41 -7.53 -17.57
N LEU A 43 -7.20 -7.44 -18.15
CA LEU A 43 -6.97 -6.82 -19.47
C LEU A 43 -7.28 -7.76 -20.64
N GLU A 44 -6.99 -9.07 -20.53
CA GLU A 44 -7.19 -10.03 -21.62
C GLU A 44 -8.55 -10.73 -21.55
N LYS A 45 -9.06 -11.02 -20.33
CA LYS A 45 -10.33 -11.76 -20.16
C LYS A 45 -11.50 -10.90 -19.67
N GLY A 46 -11.26 -9.65 -19.27
CA GLY A 46 -12.33 -8.76 -18.79
C GLY A 46 -12.97 -9.23 -17.48
N ASN A 47 -12.24 -9.97 -16.64
CA ASN A 47 -12.80 -10.52 -15.42
C ASN A 47 -13.00 -9.43 -14.35
N ILE A 48 -14.25 -8.97 -14.22
CA ILE A 48 -14.66 -7.94 -13.26
C ILE A 48 -14.38 -8.38 -11.81
N ALA A 49 -14.44 -9.68 -11.50
CA ALA A 49 -14.17 -10.17 -10.15
C ALA A 49 -12.71 -9.92 -9.72
N ALA A 50 -11.76 -10.10 -10.64
CA ALA A 50 -10.35 -9.78 -10.42
C ALA A 50 -10.13 -8.27 -10.22
N ALA A 51 -10.84 -7.44 -10.98
CA ALA A 51 -10.78 -5.98 -10.85
C ALA A 51 -11.32 -5.48 -9.50
N ILE A 52 -12.44 -6.04 -9.03
CA ILE A 52 -13.01 -5.70 -7.72
C ILE A 52 -12.07 -6.14 -6.59
N LEU A 53 -11.46 -7.32 -6.70
CA LEU A 53 -10.51 -7.81 -5.69
C LEU A 53 -9.27 -6.90 -5.61
N ALA A 54 -8.72 -6.49 -6.76
CA ALA A 54 -7.61 -5.54 -6.81
C ALA A 54 -7.99 -4.17 -6.23
N ALA A 55 -9.19 -3.66 -6.54
CA ALA A 55 -9.68 -2.40 -5.99
C ALA A 55 -9.88 -2.47 -4.46
N GLY A 56 -10.48 -3.54 -3.95
CA GLY A 56 -10.67 -3.76 -2.51
C GLY A 56 -9.33 -3.88 -1.78
N PHE A 57 -8.35 -4.53 -2.39
CA PHE A 57 -7.01 -4.62 -1.82
C PHE A 57 -6.30 -3.27 -1.75
N LEU A 58 -6.37 -2.47 -2.83
CA LEU A 58 -5.84 -1.11 -2.86
C LEU A 58 -6.43 -0.24 -1.74
N VAL A 59 -7.75 -0.32 -1.53
CA VAL A 59 -8.44 0.40 -0.45
C VAL A 59 -8.01 -0.11 0.92
N ALA A 60 -7.91 -1.42 1.13
CA ALA A 60 -7.48 -2.00 2.40
C ALA A 60 -6.06 -1.54 2.77
N VAL A 61 -5.13 -1.57 1.82
CA VAL A 61 -3.77 -1.08 2.02
C VAL A 61 -3.76 0.43 2.30
N ALA A 62 -4.55 1.22 1.58
CA ALA A 62 -4.67 2.65 1.84
C ALA A 62 -5.16 2.95 3.28
N ILE A 63 -6.12 2.17 3.79
CA ILE A 63 -6.63 2.31 5.16
C ILE A 63 -5.57 1.90 6.18
N ILE A 64 -4.86 0.79 5.99
CA ILE A 64 -3.80 0.34 6.90
C ILE A 64 -2.70 1.39 7.00
N VAL A 65 -2.30 1.96 5.85
CA VAL A 65 -1.32 3.03 5.80
C VAL A 65 -1.84 4.27 6.54
N ALA A 66 -3.07 4.71 6.25
CA ALA A 66 -3.68 5.86 6.94
C ALA A 66 -3.74 5.67 8.47
N ALA A 67 -4.09 4.46 8.94
CA ALA A 67 -4.15 4.13 10.36
C ALA A 67 -2.77 3.99 11.03
N ALA A 68 -1.73 3.61 10.28
CA ALA A 68 -0.37 3.53 10.79
C ALA A 68 0.26 4.93 11.00
N PHE A 69 -0.28 5.94 10.32
CA PHE A 69 0.21 7.32 10.35
C PHE A 69 -0.65 8.28 11.19
N SER A 70 -1.83 7.82 11.65
CA SER A 70 -2.75 8.60 12.50
C SER A 70 -2.36 8.60 13.96
#